data_AF-A0A959V2Y9-F1
#
_entry.id   AF-A0A959V2Y9-F1
#
_cell.length_a   1.000
_cell.length_b   1.000
_cell.length_c   1.000
_cell.angle_alpha   90.00
_cell.angle_beta   90.00
_cell.angle_gamma   90.00
#
_symmetry.space_group_name_H-M   'P 1'
#
loop_
_entity.id
_entity.type
_entity.pdbx_description
1 polymer ?
#
loop_
_entity_poly.entity_id
_entity_poly.type
_entity_poly.pdbx_seq_one_letter_code
_entity_poly.pdbx_strand_id
1 'polypeptide(L)' 'QYALAFPDRLPTSWPRFDFADYGSLTFEAPDLGTFRNLALALEAMARGGTAPCVLNAANEVAVEAFLQDRIGFLEMSDLI' A
#
# COMPACT_ATOMS: atom_id res chain seq x y z
N GLN A 1 1.96 -9.12 17.29
CA GLN A 1 1.29 -9.65 18.50
C GLN A 1 -0.11 -10.17 18.18
N TYR A 2 -1.00 -9.36 17.61
CA TYR A 2 -2.40 -9.77 17.37
C TYR A 2 -2.55 -11.05 16.54
N ALA A 3 -1.90 -11.14 15.36
CA ALA A 3 -2.00 -12.33 14.51
C ALA A 3 -1.50 -13.64 15.16
N LEU A 4 -0.56 -13.56 16.10
CA LEU A 4 0.01 -14.73 16.80
C LEU A 4 -0.81 -15.16 18.03
N ALA A 5 -1.52 -14.21 18.64
CA ALA A 5 -2.26 -14.44 19.89
C ALA A 5 -3.77 -14.54 19.67
N PHE A 6 -4.25 -14.31 18.45
CA PHE A 6 -5.68 -14.35 18.14
C PHE A 6 -6.30 -15.70 18.55
N PRO A 7 -7.47 -15.73 19.21
CA PRO A 7 -8.37 -14.59 19.49
C PRO A 7 -8.00 -13.74 20.71
N ASP A 8 -7.05 -14.20 21.52
CA ASP A 8 -6.64 -13.58 22.77
C ASP A 8 -5.81 -12.30 22.57
N ARG A 9 -5.50 -11.65 23.69
CA ARG A 9 -4.61 -10.48 23.75
C ARG A 9 -3.50 -10.76 24.73
N LEU A 10 -2.27 -10.55 24.28
CA LEU A 10 -1.10 -10.57 25.14
C LEU A 10 -0.91 -9.17 25.77
N PRO A 11 -0.50 -9.08 27.05
CA PRO A 11 -0.22 -7.79 27.68
C PRO A 11 0.95 -7.08 26.99
N THR A 12 0.92 -5.75 26.98
CA THR A 12 2.01 -4.89 26.48
C THR A 12 2.29 -3.77 27.47
N SER A 13 3.53 -3.28 27.45
CA SER A 13 3.98 -2.10 28.18
C SER A 13 3.99 -0.83 27.33
N TRP A 14 3.43 -0.89 26.11
CA TRP A 14 3.35 0.26 25.22
C TRP A 14 2.34 1.29 25.74
N PRO A 15 2.60 2.59 25.52
CA PRO A 15 1.64 3.63 25.89
C PRO A 15 0.30 3.41 25.20
N ARG A 16 -0.78 3.71 25.94
CA ARG A 16 -2.13 3.69 25.37
C ARG A 16 -2.29 4.91 24.48
N PHE A 17 -2.96 4.71 23.36
CA PHE A 17 -3.37 5.81 22.50
C PHE A 17 -4.40 6.68 23.26
N ASP A 18 -4.18 7.99 23.30
CA ASP A 18 -5.14 8.97 23.83
C ASP A 18 -5.65 9.84 22.68
N PHE A 19 -6.97 9.95 22.53
CA PHE A 19 -7.58 10.80 21.50
C PHE A 19 -7.39 12.30 21.79
N ALA A 20 -7.12 12.69 23.04
CA ALA A 20 -6.83 14.07 23.40
C ALA A 20 -5.51 14.57 22.75
N ASP A 21 -4.55 13.67 22.51
CA ASP A 21 -3.27 14.01 21.85
C ASP A 21 -3.45 14.30 20.34
N TYR A 22 -4.55 13.86 19.74
CA TYR A 22 -4.81 13.94 18.30
C TYR A 22 -6.21 14.52 18.03
N GLY A 23 -6.32 15.86 18.04
CA GLY A 23 -7.60 16.58 18.01
C GLY A 23 -8.46 16.44 16.74
N SER A 24 -7.99 15.75 15.71
CA SER A 24 -8.78 15.53 14.48
C SER A 24 -8.34 14.28 13.73
N LEU A 25 -9.33 13.58 13.15
CA LEU A 25 -9.13 12.54 12.15
C LEU A 25 -9.84 12.98 10.86
N THR A 26 -9.12 13.05 9.77
CA THR A 26 -9.63 13.48 8.46
C THR A 26 -9.67 12.30 7.49
N PHE A 27 -10.62 12.34 6.57
CA PHE A 27 -10.83 11.30 5.58
C PHE A 27 -11.13 11.94 4.23
N GLU A 28 -10.59 11.38 3.17
CA GLU A 28 -10.81 11.82 1.81
C GLU A 28 -10.85 10.62 0.84
N ALA A 29 -11.47 10.81 -0.31
CA ALA A 29 -11.43 9.82 -1.36
C ALA A 29 -10.04 9.82 -2.02
N PRO A 30 -9.46 8.65 -2.35
CA PRO A 30 -8.18 8.60 -3.03
C PRO A 30 -8.29 9.16 -4.45
N ASP A 31 -7.31 9.96 -4.86
CA ASP A 31 -7.18 10.44 -6.23
C ASP A 31 -6.53 9.36 -7.11
N LEU A 32 -7.36 8.61 -7.82
CA LEU A 32 -6.93 7.55 -8.74
C LEU A 32 -6.26 8.08 -10.02
N GLY A 33 -6.44 9.36 -10.35
CA GLY A 33 -5.78 10.00 -11.49
C GLY A 33 -4.31 10.31 -11.19
N THR A 34 -4.05 10.82 -9.98
CA THR A 34 -2.69 11.10 -9.51
C THR A 34 -1.97 9.82 -9.06
N PHE A 35 -2.64 8.94 -8.30
CA PHE A 35 -2.05 7.72 -7.74
C PHE A 35 -2.47 6.46 -8.51
N ARG A 36 -2.01 6.36 -9.77
CA ARG A 36 -2.42 5.32 -10.73
C ARG A 36 -2.20 3.88 -10.25
N ASN A 37 -1.19 3.62 -9.41
CA ASN A 37 -0.93 2.27 -8.89
C ASN A 37 -2.10 1.69 -8.08
N LEU A 38 -2.90 2.53 -7.41
CA LEU A 38 -4.10 2.07 -6.72
C LEU A 38 -5.17 1.62 -7.72
N ALA A 39 -5.34 2.34 -8.83
CA ALA A 39 -6.24 1.93 -9.91
C ALA A 39 -5.79 0.61 -10.55
N LEU A 40 -4.49 0.45 -10.82
CA LEU A 40 -3.90 -0.79 -11.34
C LEU A 40 -4.12 -1.98 -10.39
N ALA A 41 -3.98 -1.76 -9.07
CA ALA A 41 -4.26 -2.79 -8.06
C ALA A 41 -5.74 -3.20 -8.03
N LEU A 42 -6.66 -2.23 -8.06
CA LEU A 42 -8.10 -2.50 -8.13
C LEU A 42 -8.46 -3.29 -9.40
N GLU A 43 -7.87 -2.92 -10.53
CA GLU A 43 -8.07 -3.63 -11.80
C GLU A 43 -7.49 -5.05 -11.76
N ALA A 44 -6.28 -5.24 -11.25
CA ALA A 44 -5.68 -6.57 -11.13
C ALA A 44 -6.50 -7.50 -10.21
N MET A 45 -7.03 -6.95 -9.11
CA MET A 45 -7.95 -7.69 -8.24
C MET A 45 -9.25 -8.07 -8.95
N ALA A 46 -9.83 -7.15 -9.72
CA ALA A 46 -11.05 -7.41 -10.48
C ALA A 46 -10.84 -8.46 -11.59
N ARG A 47 -9.67 -8.43 -12.26
CA ARG A 47 -9.27 -9.42 -13.26
C ARG A 47 -9.01 -10.81 -12.63
N GLY A 48 -8.49 -10.84 -11.40
CA GLY A 48 -8.20 -12.07 -10.67
C GLY A 48 -7.11 -12.93 -11.34
N GLY A 49 -7.14 -14.24 -11.05
CA GLY A 49 -6.14 -15.18 -11.56
C GLY A 49 -4.72 -14.78 -11.16
N THR A 50 -3.82 -14.69 -12.13
CA THR A 50 -2.42 -14.29 -11.92
C THR A 50 -2.18 -12.79 -12.08
N ALA A 51 -3.19 -11.98 -12.42
CA ALA A 51 -3.01 -10.54 -12.64
C ALA A 51 -2.40 -9.81 -11.43
N PRO A 52 -2.78 -10.10 -10.16
CA PRO A 52 -2.12 -9.50 -9.00
C PRO A 52 -0.64 -9.89 -8.87
N CYS A 53 -0.27 -11.11 -9.26
CA CYS A 53 1.11 -11.58 -9.24
C CYS A 53 1.96 -10.86 -10.31
N VAL A 54 1.41 -10.71 -11.52
CA VAL A 54 2.05 -9.92 -12.59
C VAL A 54 2.26 -8.48 -12.15
N LEU A 55 1.24 -7.85 -11.56
CA LEU A 55 1.34 -6.50 -11.01
C LEU A 55 2.45 -6.37 -9.97
N ASN A 56 2.52 -7.32 -9.03
CA ASN A 56 3.55 -7.31 -7.99
C ASN A 56 4.96 -7.43 -8.59
N ALA A 57 5.16 -8.35 -9.53
CA ALA A 57 6.46 -8.52 -10.20
C ALA A 57 6.86 -7.28 -11.02
N ALA A 58 5.92 -6.69 -11.77
CA ALA A 58 6.18 -5.45 -12.51
C ALA A 58 6.55 -4.29 -11.56
N ASN A 59 5.86 -4.16 -10.42
CA ASN A 59 6.16 -3.15 -9.41
C ASN A 59 7.56 -3.33 -8.79
N GLU A 60 8.00 -4.56 -8.53
CA GLU A 60 9.37 -4.80 -8.04
C GLU A 60 10.44 -4.30 -9.03
N VAL A 61 10.25 -4.56 -10.32
CA VAL A 61 11.15 -4.07 -11.38
C VAL A 61 11.07 -2.54 -11.54
N ALA A 62 9.87 -1.96 -11.48
CA ALA A 62 9.66 -0.52 -11.55
C ALA A 62 10.35 0.21 -10.39
N VAL A 63 10.17 -0.27 -9.16
CA VAL A 63 10.79 0.30 -7.96
C VAL A 63 12.31 0.15 -8.01
N GLU A 64 12.84 -1.00 -8.43
CA GLU A 64 14.28 -1.16 -8.60
C GLU A 64 14.85 -0.19 -9.64
N ALA A 65 14.19 -0.02 -10.78
CA ALA A 65 14.61 0.93 -11.80
C ALA A 65 14.57 2.39 -11.29
N PHE A 66 13.54 2.75 -10.53
CA PHE A 66 13.43 4.07 -9.90
C PHE A 66 14.54 4.32 -8.87
N LEU A 67 14.82 3.34 -7.99
CA LEU A 67 15.88 3.44 -6.98
C LEU A 67 17.29 3.49 -7.58
N GLN A 68 17.45 3.06 -8.83
CA GLN A 68 18.70 3.11 -9.59
C GLN A 68 18.75 4.30 -10.56
N ASP A 69 17.86 5.30 -10.41
CA ASP A 69 17.77 6.49 -11.25
C ASP A 69 17.60 6.18 -12.76
N ARG A 70 17.05 5.01 -13.11
CA ARG A 70 16.83 4.59 -14.51
C ARG A 70 15.51 5.09 -15.09
N ILE A 71 14.52 5.33 -14.23
CA ILE A 71 13.21 5.91 -14.56
C ILE A 71 12.79 6.89 -13.46
N GLY A 72 11.97 7.87 -13.81
CA GLY A 72 11.35 8.80 -12.89
C GLY A 72 10.16 8.21 -12.13
N PHE A 73 9.70 8.93 -11.09
CA PHE A 73 8.61 8.48 -10.23
C PHE A 73 7.30 8.20 -11.00
N LEU A 74 6.94 9.08 -11.94
CA LEU A 74 5.73 8.94 -12.74
C LEU A 74 5.84 7.81 -13.79
N GLU A 75 7.05 7.51 -14.25
CA GLU A 75 7.30 6.44 -15.23
C GLU A 75 7.14 5.04 -14.61
N MET A 76 7.18 4.91 -13.27
CA MET A 76 6.89 3.63 -12.60
C MET A 76 5.50 3.12 -12.95
N SER A 77 4.49 3.97 -12.95
CA SER A 77 3.10 3.61 -13.29
C SER A 77 2.87 3.39 -14.79
N ASP A 78 3.82 3.80 -15.64
CA ASP A 78 3.79 3.53 -17.08
C ASP A 78 4.49 2.20 -17.41
N LEU A 79 5.47 1.80 -16.60
CA LEU A 79 6.15 0.52 -16.71
C LEU A 79 5.26 -0.65 -16.26
N ILE A 80 4.48 -0.43 -15.20
CA ILE A 80 3.55 -1.40 -14.61
C ILE A 80 2.29 -1.52 -15.48
#